data_AF-R8BW67-F1
#
_entry.id   AF-R8BW67-F1
#
_cell.length_a   1.000
_cell.length_b   1.000
_cell.length_c   1.000
_cell.angle_alpha   90.00
_cell.angle_beta   90.00
_cell.angle_gamma   90.00
#
_symmetry.space_group_name_H-M   'P 1'
#
loop_
_entity.id
_entity.type
_entity.pdbx_description
1 polymer ?
#
loop_
_entity_poly.entity_id
_entity_poly.type
_entity_poly.pdbx_seq_one_letter_code
_entity_poly.pdbx_strand_id
1 'polypeptide(L)'
;MALSASLASASVPAEELAHAQIRARAAEAARDLAARATGCDDVHLFLARGNNEPYPGRQRNIVNGVCGQLDNCGYEDIYFTAGEEQVYCDTVHQGTLNGQAQIINYAIRCPDSLLVVTGYSQGAHIVGDILGGDGGATIFNCGLWTNTALSASSDVGKRIKAVTIFGDVRHTAGQSYNVLDGANDDGLIPRDGTYLSDLNEWSDRLRAYCAAGDPICAGGDTVAEHLNYFDLYSDDASDWIISMLGVSTVATATAWAIPTSISGKVEPYSGTSYTTTDHPSPSVTPDLNVVITASAAVTTSSSVRPSSSTSEPQSSSSVASSSSSVSSSISTTSAQSSATEASITTAPASSTAASSNPSSSTTSENAADRAGLERTAGCVVVAGIMFGITL
;
A
#
# COMPACT_ATOMS: atom_id res chain seq x y z
N MET A 1 22.52 -71.08 -42.85
CA MET A 1 21.63 -69.92 -42.69
C MET A 1 22.00 -69.21 -41.41
N ALA A 2 22.47 -67.97 -41.48
CA ALA A 2 22.64 -67.12 -40.30
C ALA A 2 21.51 -66.07 -40.32
N LEU A 3 20.69 -66.03 -39.27
CA LEU A 3 19.66 -65.01 -39.10
C LEU A 3 20.28 -63.80 -38.43
N SER A 4 20.60 -62.75 -39.20
CA SER A 4 20.95 -61.45 -38.65
C SER A 4 19.68 -60.75 -38.19
N ALA A 5 19.40 -60.78 -36.89
CA ALA A 5 18.32 -59.99 -36.31
C ALA A 5 18.71 -58.50 -36.31
N SER A 6 18.05 -57.72 -37.16
CA SER A 6 18.21 -56.26 -37.16
C SER A 6 17.50 -55.67 -35.94
N LEU A 7 18.28 -55.14 -34.99
CA LEU A 7 17.76 -54.33 -33.89
C LEU A 7 17.31 -52.98 -34.47
N ALA A 8 16.01 -52.85 -34.74
CA ALA A 8 15.42 -51.59 -35.12
C ALA A 8 15.51 -50.61 -33.93
N SER A 9 16.38 -49.61 -34.05
CA SER A 9 16.43 -48.49 -33.12
C SER A 9 15.14 -47.69 -33.22
N ALA A 10 14.25 -47.85 -32.23
CA ALA A 10 13.03 -47.06 -32.13
C ALA A 10 13.39 -45.62 -31.76
N SER A 11 13.52 -44.75 -32.77
CA SER A 11 13.69 -43.32 -32.56
C SER A 11 12.39 -42.73 -32.01
N VAL A 12 12.43 -42.23 -30.77
CA VAL A 12 11.34 -41.44 -30.18
C VAL A 12 11.09 -40.21 -31.08
N PRO A 13 9.84 -39.92 -31.50
CA PRO A 13 9.54 -38.78 -32.34
C PRO A 13 9.89 -37.47 -31.61
N ALA A 14 10.44 -36.50 -32.34
CA ALA A 14 10.96 -35.25 -31.76
C ALA A 14 9.89 -34.45 -30.97
N GLU A 15 8.61 -34.61 -31.33
CA GLU A 15 7.46 -34.00 -30.65
C GLU A 15 7.22 -34.58 -29.25
N GLU A 16 7.45 -35.88 -29.04
CA GLU A 16 7.37 -36.51 -27.72
C GLU A 16 8.52 -36.04 -26.82
N LEU A 17 9.72 -35.87 -27.40
CA LEU A 17 10.88 -35.31 -26.71
C LEU A 17 10.65 -33.85 -26.27
N ALA A 18 10.05 -33.02 -27.14
CA ALA A 18 9.71 -31.64 -26.84
C ALA A 18 8.69 -31.53 -25.70
N HIS A 19 7.62 -32.34 -25.73
CA HIS A 19 6.64 -32.40 -24.65
C HIS A 19 7.26 -32.89 -23.32
N ALA A 20 8.19 -33.84 -23.35
CA ALA A 20 8.91 -34.29 -22.16
C ALA A 20 9.78 -33.18 -21.55
N GLN A 21 10.48 -32.39 -22.39
CA GLN A 21 11.28 -31.24 -21.95
C GLN A 21 10.44 -30.13 -21.32
N ILE A 22 9.26 -29.83 -21.89
CA ILE A 22 8.33 -28.85 -21.33
C ILE A 22 7.84 -29.29 -19.93
N ARG A 23 7.44 -30.56 -19.78
CA ARG A 23 7.02 -31.12 -18.48
C ARG A 23 8.15 -31.12 -17.45
N ALA A 24 9.38 -31.44 -17.85
CA ALA A 24 10.53 -31.43 -16.97
C ALA A 24 10.82 -30.02 -16.42
N ARG A 25 10.82 -29.00 -17.29
CA ARG A 25 11.00 -27.60 -16.88
C ARG A 25 9.88 -27.11 -15.97
N ALA A 26 8.63 -27.49 -16.23
CA ALA A 26 7.50 -27.15 -15.35
C ALA A 26 7.64 -27.80 -13.96
N ALA A 27 8.08 -29.07 -13.90
CA ALA A 27 8.33 -29.76 -12.62
C ALA A 27 9.54 -29.19 -11.85
N GLU A 28 10.56 -28.70 -12.55
CA GLU A 28 11.73 -28.02 -11.95
C GLU A 28 11.34 -26.65 -11.41
N ALA A 29 10.59 -25.85 -12.17
CA ALA A 29 10.04 -24.57 -11.71
C ALA A 29 9.10 -24.74 -10.50
N ALA A 30 8.25 -25.78 -10.49
CA ALA A 30 7.38 -26.08 -9.35
C ALA A 30 8.18 -26.49 -8.09
N ARG A 31 9.36 -27.13 -8.25
CA ARG A 31 10.24 -27.46 -7.12
C ARG A 31 11.00 -26.25 -6.59
N ASP A 32 11.47 -25.37 -7.47
CA ASP A 32 12.11 -24.11 -7.05
C ASP A 32 11.10 -23.20 -6.34
N LEU A 33 9.86 -23.11 -6.85
CA LEU A 33 8.75 -22.41 -6.20
C LEU A 33 8.43 -23.00 -4.82
N ALA A 34 8.25 -24.33 -4.72
CA ALA A 34 7.99 -24.99 -3.44
C ALA A 34 9.13 -24.83 -2.42
N ALA A 35 10.38 -24.81 -2.88
CA ALA A 35 11.53 -24.54 -2.00
C ALA A 35 11.56 -23.08 -1.50
N ARG A 36 11.23 -22.11 -2.36
CA ARG A 36 11.10 -20.68 -2.01
C ARG A 36 9.91 -20.41 -1.07
N ALA A 37 8.81 -21.17 -1.23
CA ALA A 37 7.61 -21.05 -0.42
C ALA A 37 7.76 -21.59 1.03
N THR A 38 8.90 -22.16 1.38
CA THR A 38 9.16 -22.65 2.75
C THR A 38 9.17 -21.49 3.74
N GLY A 39 8.06 -21.31 4.49
CA GLY A 39 7.88 -20.18 5.40
C GLY A 39 7.10 -19.00 4.81
N CYS A 40 6.32 -19.22 3.76
CA CYS A 40 5.31 -18.28 3.29
C CYS A 40 3.92 -18.63 3.84
N ASP A 41 3.21 -17.63 4.38
CA ASP A 41 1.81 -17.76 4.75
C ASP A 41 0.90 -17.67 3.52
N ASP A 42 -0.22 -18.40 3.50
CA ASP A 42 -1.22 -18.29 2.41
C ASP A 42 -1.90 -16.90 2.46
N VAL A 43 -2.05 -16.37 3.69
CA VAL A 43 -2.54 -15.02 3.99
C VAL A 43 -1.55 -14.31 4.91
N HIS A 44 -1.05 -13.15 4.51
CA HIS A 44 -0.10 -12.36 5.30
C HIS A 44 -0.58 -10.93 5.57
N LEU A 45 -0.58 -10.52 6.83
CA LEU A 45 -1.05 -9.20 7.29
C LEU A 45 0.14 -8.26 7.57
N PHE A 46 0.04 -7.00 7.14
CA PHE A 46 0.98 -5.93 7.49
C PHE A 46 0.32 -4.93 8.43
N LEU A 47 0.90 -4.69 9.61
CA LEU A 47 0.31 -3.86 10.67
C LEU A 47 1.07 -2.54 10.89
N ALA A 48 0.45 -1.40 10.58
CA ALA A 48 0.93 -0.08 10.99
C ALA A 48 0.20 0.37 12.27
N ARG A 49 0.86 0.25 13.42
CA ARG A 49 0.31 0.60 14.76
C ARG A 49 -0.06 2.10 14.92
N GLY A 50 -0.81 2.42 15.96
CA GLY A 50 -1.05 3.81 16.38
C GLY A 50 0.19 4.44 17.03
N ASN A 51 0.20 5.78 17.14
CA ASN A 51 1.30 6.46 17.82
C ASN A 51 1.41 6.03 19.30
N ASN A 52 2.64 5.97 19.81
CA ASN A 52 2.97 5.52 21.17
C ASN A 52 2.57 4.06 21.52
N GLU A 53 2.00 3.27 20.60
CA GLU A 53 1.76 1.85 20.85
C GLU A 53 3.07 1.04 20.85
N PRO A 54 3.20 -0.02 21.68
CA PRO A 54 4.18 -1.07 21.45
C PRO A 54 3.73 -1.94 20.27
N TYR A 55 4.66 -2.60 19.57
CA TYR A 55 4.29 -3.59 18.56
C TYR A 55 3.60 -4.83 19.17
N PRO A 56 2.55 -5.39 18.53
CA PRO A 56 1.93 -4.99 17.25
C PRO A 56 0.75 -4.01 17.41
N GLY A 57 0.58 -3.39 18.58
CA GLY A 57 -0.55 -2.53 18.91
C GLY A 57 -1.89 -3.27 19.09
N ARG A 58 -2.97 -2.51 19.25
CA ARG A 58 -4.34 -3.05 19.38
C ARG A 58 -4.81 -3.85 18.15
N GLN A 59 -4.18 -3.63 16.99
CA GLN A 59 -4.44 -4.37 15.75
C GLN A 59 -4.13 -5.88 15.83
N ARG A 60 -3.51 -6.36 16.91
CA ARG A 60 -3.49 -7.79 17.27
C ARG A 60 -4.89 -8.42 17.21
N ASN A 61 -5.95 -7.69 17.54
CA ASN A 61 -7.32 -8.23 17.48
C ASN A 61 -7.72 -8.61 16.04
N ILE A 62 -7.36 -7.81 15.04
CA ILE A 62 -7.57 -8.13 13.61
C ILE A 62 -6.81 -9.39 13.20
N VAL A 63 -5.53 -9.51 13.62
CA VAL A 63 -4.71 -10.71 13.37
C VAL A 63 -5.35 -11.96 13.99
N ASN A 64 -5.83 -11.85 15.23
CA ASN A 64 -6.50 -12.97 15.90
C ASN A 64 -7.81 -13.36 15.21
N GLY A 65 -8.63 -12.38 14.80
CA GLY A 65 -9.92 -12.63 14.14
C GLY A 65 -9.79 -13.16 12.71
N VAL A 66 -8.74 -12.78 11.97
CA VAL A 66 -8.45 -13.28 10.61
C VAL A 66 -7.71 -14.61 10.66
N CYS A 67 -6.52 -14.66 11.27
CA CYS A 67 -5.71 -15.88 11.30
C CYS A 67 -6.34 -16.99 12.17
N GLY A 68 -7.22 -16.66 13.12
CA GLY A 68 -8.01 -17.64 13.86
C GLY A 68 -9.04 -18.40 13.02
N GLN A 69 -9.25 -18.02 11.75
CA GLN A 69 -10.18 -18.67 10.82
C GLN A 69 -9.45 -19.43 9.68
N LEU A 70 -8.11 -19.48 9.69
CA LEU A 70 -7.26 -19.92 8.57
C LEU A 70 -6.17 -20.91 9.01
N ASP A 71 -5.82 -21.86 8.15
CA ASP A 71 -4.78 -22.88 8.44
C ASP A 71 -3.34 -22.34 8.35
N ASN A 72 -3.06 -21.44 7.39
CA ASN A 72 -1.74 -20.86 7.14
C ASN A 72 -1.83 -19.34 7.03
N CYS A 73 -1.70 -18.66 8.17
CA CYS A 73 -1.82 -17.21 8.26
C CYS A 73 -0.79 -16.64 9.23
N GLY A 74 -0.16 -15.54 8.82
CA GLY A 74 0.86 -14.85 9.59
C GLY A 74 0.78 -13.34 9.39
N TYR A 75 1.67 -12.62 10.06
CA TYR A 75 1.73 -11.16 9.97
C TYR A 75 3.14 -10.65 10.28
N GLU A 76 3.43 -9.44 9.79
CA GLU A 76 4.57 -8.65 10.22
C GLU A 76 4.16 -7.19 10.51
N ASP A 77 4.94 -6.54 11.36
CA ASP A 77 4.70 -5.17 11.82
C ASP A 77 5.42 -4.18 10.89
N ILE A 78 4.71 -3.17 10.38
CA ILE A 78 5.35 -2.11 9.59
C ILE A 78 6.29 -1.32 10.51
N TYR A 79 7.60 -1.41 10.24
CA TYR A 79 8.62 -0.76 11.06
C TYR A 79 8.68 0.77 10.90
N PHE A 80 8.47 1.50 12.00
CA PHE A 80 8.71 2.93 12.17
C PHE A 80 8.86 3.28 13.66
N THR A 81 9.69 4.29 13.95
CA THR A 81 9.76 4.89 15.29
C THR A 81 8.44 5.60 15.59
N ALA A 82 7.91 5.43 16.80
CA ALA A 82 6.76 6.20 17.28
C ALA A 82 6.99 6.48 18.77
N GLY A 83 6.76 7.71 19.20
CA GLY A 83 7.10 8.19 20.54
C GLY A 83 7.19 9.71 20.61
N GLU A 84 7.00 10.25 21.81
CA GLU A 84 6.82 11.69 22.08
C GLU A 84 8.00 12.59 21.65
N GLU A 85 9.21 12.05 21.57
CA GLU A 85 10.42 12.78 21.17
C GLU A 85 10.66 12.82 19.64
N GLN A 86 9.79 12.19 18.84
CA GLN A 86 9.97 12.08 17.39
C GLN A 86 9.09 13.07 16.61
N VAL A 87 9.59 13.56 15.48
CA VAL A 87 8.82 14.43 14.58
C VAL A 87 7.80 13.59 13.82
N TYR A 88 6.51 13.89 14.01
CA TYR A 88 5.40 13.13 13.42
C TYR A 88 5.58 12.84 11.93
N CYS A 89 5.89 13.85 11.11
CA CYS A 89 6.03 13.70 9.66
C CYS A 89 7.18 12.77 9.25
N ASP A 90 8.28 12.76 10.02
CA ASP A 90 9.43 11.87 9.76
C ASP A 90 9.08 10.41 10.10
N THR A 91 8.32 10.19 11.18
CA THR A 91 7.85 8.86 11.57
C THR A 91 6.84 8.28 10.57
N VAL A 92 5.94 9.12 10.04
CA VAL A 92 5.03 8.74 8.95
C VAL A 92 5.83 8.37 7.69
N HIS A 93 6.74 9.24 7.24
CA HIS A 93 7.54 8.96 6.04
C HIS A 93 8.38 7.69 6.17
N GLN A 94 9.00 7.46 7.33
CA GLN A 94 9.72 6.22 7.62
C GLN A 94 8.79 5.00 7.51
N GLY A 95 7.60 5.07 8.12
CA GLY A 95 6.61 3.99 8.05
C GLY A 95 6.13 3.72 6.63
N THR A 96 5.92 4.77 5.83
CA THR A 96 5.49 4.66 4.44
C THR A 96 6.54 3.97 3.57
N LEU A 97 7.80 4.42 3.63
CA LEU A 97 8.89 3.80 2.87
C LEU A 97 9.18 2.35 3.30
N ASN A 98 9.25 2.11 4.61
CA ASN A 98 9.48 0.78 5.14
C ASN A 98 8.30 -0.16 4.81
N GLY A 99 7.06 0.32 4.92
CA GLY A 99 5.85 -0.44 4.62
C GLY A 99 5.79 -0.86 3.15
N GLN A 100 6.03 0.07 2.22
CA GLN A 100 6.16 -0.26 0.80
C GLN A 100 7.25 -1.30 0.56
N ALA A 101 8.44 -1.15 1.17
CA ALA A 101 9.53 -2.11 1.02
C ALA A 101 9.18 -3.51 1.56
N GLN A 102 8.56 -3.62 2.74
CA GLN A 102 8.14 -4.89 3.34
C GLN A 102 7.10 -5.60 2.47
N ILE A 103 6.03 -4.90 2.08
CA ILE A 103 4.96 -5.42 1.23
C ILE A 103 5.52 -5.94 -0.11
N ILE A 104 6.38 -5.17 -0.77
CA ILE A 104 6.99 -5.54 -2.06
C ILE A 104 7.93 -6.75 -1.88
N ASN A 105 8.80 -6.73 -0.86
CA ASN A 105 9.75 -7.82 -0.60
C ASN A 105 9.04 -9.13 -0.25
N TYR A 106 8.00 -9.07 0.57
CA TYR A 106 7.18 -10.24 0.90
C TYR A 106 6.49 -10.78 -0.35
N ALA A 107 5.86 -9.91 -1.17
CA ALA A 107 5.20 -10.31 -2.41
C ALA A 107 6.16 -10.94 -3.44
N ILE A 108 7.43 -10.54 -3.46
CA ILE A 108 8.48 -11.15 -4.30
C ILE A 108 8.91 -12.51 -3.75
N ARG A 109 9.07 -12.63 -2.42
CA ARG A 109 9.46 -13.88 -1.74
C ARG A 109 8.34 -14.94 -1.83
N CYS A 110 7.11 -14.52 -1.63
CA CYS A 110 5.93 -15.35 -1.47
C CYS A 110 4.88 -14.98 -2.54
N PRO A 111 5.06 -15.43 -3.79
CA PRO A 111 4.27 -14.95 -4.93
C PRO A 111 2.82 -15.45 -4.98
N ASP A 112 2.47 -16.45 -4.18
CA ASP A 112 1.12 -17.02 -4.14
C ASP A 112 0.30 -16.51 -2.93
N SER A 113 0.93 -15.78 -2.00
CA SER A 113 0.27 -15.23 -0.82
C SER A 113 -0.74 -14.13 -1.14
N LEU A 114 -1.87 -14.17 -0.44
CA LEU A 114 -2.82 -13.07 -0.36
C LEU A 114 -2.36 -12.10 0.73
N LEU A 115 -2.39 -10.81 0.44
CA LEU A 115 -1.87 -9.78 1.34
C LEU A 115 -3.01 -8.94 1.91
N VAL A 116 -2.87 -8.54 3.17
CA VAL A 116 -3.79 -7.65 3.87
C VAL A 116 -2.98 -6.54 4.53
N VAL A 117 -3.39 -5.28 4.40
CA VAL A 117 -2.68 -4.14 4.99
C VAL A 117 -3.61 -3.42 5.95
N THR A 118 -3.20 -3.25 7.20
CA THR A 118 -4.03 -2.58 8.22
C THR A 118 -3.26 -1.45 8.92
N GLY A 119 -3.94 -0.34 9.17
CA GLY A 119 -3.38 0.83 9.83
C GLY A 119 -4.33 1.44 10.86
N TYR A 120 -3.79 1.96 11.97
CA TYR A 120 -4.56 2.66 13.00
C TYR A 120 -3.96 4.03 13.31
N SER A 121 -4.77 5.09 13.35
CA SER A 121 -4.34 6.44 13.74
C SER A 121 -3.16 6.95 12.88
N GLN A 122 -1.99 7.21 13.47
CA GLN A 122 -0.76 7.46 12.71
C GLN A 122 -0.42 6.34 11.70
N GLY A 123 -0.69 5.08 12.03
CA GLY A 123 -0.55 3.95 11.12
C GLY A 123 -1.59 3.92 10.00
N ALA A 124 -2.79 4.48 10.21
CA ALA A 124 -3.78 4.65 9.15
C ALA A 124 -3.29 5.70 8.13
N HIS A 125 -2.70 6.80 8.60
CA HIS A 125 -2.01 7.79 7.76
C HIS A 125 -0.90 7.13 6.94
N ILE A 126 -0.01 6.34 7.58
CA ILE A 126 1.05 5.57 6.91
C ILE A 126 0.49 4.66 5.82
N VAL A 127 -0.55 3.87 6.12
CA VAL A 127 -1.16 2.96 5.12
C VAL A 127 -1.82 3.72 3.99
N GLY A 128 -2.49 4.84 4.25
CA GLY A 128 -3.02 5.70 3.21
C GLY A 128 -1.92 6.30 2.32
N ASP A 129 -0.76 6.66 2.87
CA ASP A 129 0.39 7.17 2.10
C ASP A 129 1.12 6.07 1.33
N ILE A 130 1.14 4.82 1.82
CA ILE A 130 1.64 3.65 1.07
C ILE A 130 0.85 3.47 -0.23
N LEU A 131 -0.47 3.66 -0.18
CA LEU A 131 -1.44 3.29 -1.22
C LEU A 131 -1.86 4.46 -2.12
N GLY A 132 -1.95 5.68 -1.58
CA GLY A 132 -2.31 6.91 -2.30
C GLY A 132 -1.18 7.94 -2.39
N GLY A 133 -0.01 7.68 -1.81
CA GLY A 133 1.08 8.65 -1.74
C GLY A 133 0.81 9.83 -0.81
N ASP A 134 1.81 10.69 -0.66
CA ASP A 134 1.70 11.97 0.03
C ASP A 134 1.99 13.18 -0.87
N GLY A 135 1.30 14.28 -0.57
CA GLY A 135 1.30 15.54 -1.29
C GLY A 135 2.06 16.70 -0.67
N GLY A 136 2.92 16.47 0.33
CA GLY A 136 3.68 17.55 0.97
C GLY A 136 2.80 18.50 1.78
N ALA A 137 1.66 18.02 2.28
CA ALA A 137 0.81 18.79 3.18
C ALA A 137 1.54 19.09 4.51
N THR A 138 1.07 20.07 5.28
CA THR A 138 1.68 20.43 6.56
C THR A 138 0.77 20.03 7.72
N ILE A 139 1.30 19.32 8.71
CA ILE A 139 0.61 18.89 9.93
C ILE A 139 1.54 19.04 11.13
N PHE A 140 1.02 19.41 12.31
CA PHE A 140 1.81 19.53 13.55
C PHE A 140 3.12 20.34 13.43
N ASN A 141 3.11 21.39 12.59
CA ASN A 141 4.27 22.23 12.24
C ASN A 141 5.43 21.54 11.51
N CYS A 142 5.22 20.35 10.93
CA CYS A 142 6.13 19.71 9.99
C CYS A 142 5.47 19.53 8.61
N GLY A 143 6.28 19.55 7.55
CA GLY A 143 5.84 19.16 6.21
C GLY A 143 5.91 17.65 6.07
N LEU A 144 4.89 17.05 5.46
CA LEU A 144 4.94 15.67 5.02
C LEU A 144 5.90 15.53 3.82
N TRP A 145 6.40 14.32 3.63
CA TRP A 145 7.39 13.99 2.61
C TRP A 145 6.72 13.27 1.45
N THR A 146 6.89 13.78 0.23
CA THR A 146 6.26 13.17 -0.94
C THR A 146 6.81 11.76 -1.23
N ASN A 147 5.92 10.85 -1.57
CA ASN A 147 6.25 9.49 -2.02
C ASN A 147 5.34 9.08 -3.17
N THR A 148 5.82 8.18 -4.03
CA THR A 148 5.00 7.55 -5.07
C THR A 148 4.05 6.54 -4.43
N ALA A 149 2.78 6.58 -4.81
CA ALA A 149 1.77 5.60 -4.42
C ALA A 149 2.11 4.19 -4.94
N LEU A 150 1.79 3.16 -4.15
CA LEU A 150 1.73 1.78 -4.66
C LEU A 150 0.45 1.64 -5.49
N SER A 151 0.54 1.47 -6.82
CA SER A 151 -0.68 1.33 -7.64
C SER A 151 -1.39 0.00 -7.39
N ALA A 152 -2.71 0.07 -7.28
CA ALA A 152 -3.61 -1.07 -7.14
C ALA A 152 -3.55 -2.03 -8.34
N SER A 153 -3.12 -1.55 -9.50
CA SER A 153 -2.99 -2.30 -10.76
C SER A 153 -1.68 -3.08 -10.92
N SER A 154 -0.69 -2.82 -10.05
CA SER A 154 0.60 -3.52 -10.04
C SER A 154 0.45 -4.99 -9.63
N ASP A 155 1.44 -5.84 -9.94
CA ASP A 155 1.37 -7.27 -9.58
C ASP A 155 1.41 -7.50 -8.06
N VAL A 156 2.05 -6.59 -7.31
CA VAL A 156 1.96 -6.53 -5.84
C VAL A 156 0.57 -6.05 -5.42
N GLY A 157 0.04 -4.99 -6.03
CA GLY A 157 -1.25 -4.41 -5.67
C GLY A 157 -2.45 -5.32 -5.93
N LYS A 158 -2.37 -6.21 -6.93
CA LYS A 158 -3.35 -7.28 -7.19
C LYS A 158 -3.38 -8.37 -6.10
N ARG A 159 -2.31 -8.51 -5.31
CA ARG A 159 -2.21 -9.49 -4.22
C ARG A 159 -2.72 -8.93 -2.89
N ILE A 160 -2.69 -7.62 -2.70
CA ILE A 160 -3.41 -6.96 -1.60
C ILE A 160 -4.91 -7.12 -1.86
N LYS A 161 -5.56 -7.96 -1.03
CA LYS A 161 -6.98 -8.32 -1.14
C LYS A 161 -7.89 -7.52 -0.24
N ALA A 162 -7.37 -7.01 0.87
CA ALA A 162 -8.11 -6.17 1.78
C ALA A 162 -7.18 -5.12 2.40
N VAL A 163 -7.71 -3.92 2.62
CA VAL A 163 -7.08 -2.84 3.37
C VAL A 163 -8.08 -2.31 4.39
N THR A 164 -7.66 -2.19 5.65
CA THR A 164 -8.46 -1.58 6.72
C THR A 164 -7.69 -0.45 7.37
N ILE A 165 -8.24 0.76 7.37
CA ILE A 165 -7.69 1.89 8.11
C ILE A 165 -8.69 2.37 9.17
N PHE A 166 -8.23 2.63 10.38
CA PHE A 166 -9.05 3.01 11.53
C PHE A 166 -8.60 4.37 12.07
N GLY A 167 -9.52 5.33 12.20
CA GLY A 167 -9.22 6.67 12.73
C GLY A 167 -8.15 7.41 11.92
N ASP A 168 -8.25 7.41 10.58
CA ASP A 168 -7.22 8.04 9.72
C ASP A 168 -7.14 9.56 9.95
N VAL A 169 -5.93 10.03 10.25
CA VAL A 169 -5.58 11.46 10.34
C VAL A 169 -5.85 12.20 9.03
N ARG A 170 -5.82 11.47 7.91
CA ARG A 170 -6.08 11.97 6.55
C ARG A 170 -7.41 11.50 5.96
N HIS A 171 -8.36 11.11 6.82
CA HIS A 171 -9.71 10.74 6.39
C HIS A 171 -10.31 11.86 5.51
N THR A 172 -10.88 11.47 4.38
CA THR A 172 -11.56 12.38 3.46
C THR A 172 -13.03 12.02 3.44
N ALA A 173 -13.90 13.02 3.56
CA ALA A 173 -15.34 12.86 3.56
C ALA A 173 -15.89 12.16 2.30
N GLY A 174 -16.92 11.33 2.47
CA GLY A 174 -17.81 10.87 1.40
C GLY A 174 -17.19 9.89 0.39
N GLN A 175 -16.05 9.26 0.70
CA GLN A 175 -15.45 8.25 -0.17
C GLN A 175 -16.18 6.91 -0.03
N SER A 176 -16.24 6.12 -1.12
CA SER A 176 -17.05 4.88 -1.14
C SER A 176 -16.54 3.76 -0.24
N TYR A 177 -15.29 3.87 0.24
CA TYR A 177 -14.69 2.96 1.22
C TYR A 177 -14.93 3.38 2.68
N ASN A 178 -15.54 4.54 2.93
CA ASN A 178 -15.79 5.02 4.29
C ASN A 178 -16.92 4.23 4.94
N VAL A 179 -16.73 3.82 6.20
CA VAL A 179 -17.72 3.11 7.02
C VAL A 179 -17.83 3.72 8.42
N LEU A 180 -18.89 3.34 9.13
CA LEU A 180 -19.41 3.99 10.35
C LEU A 180 -20.06 5.36 10.07
N ASP A 181 -20.39 6.11 11.13
CA ASP A 181 -21.19 7.34 11.06
C ASP A 181 -20.37 8.60 10.73
N GLY A 182 -19.07 8.62 11.01
CA GLY A 182 -18.12 9.67 10.59
C GLY A 182 -17.71 9.60 9.11
N ALA A 183 -18.39 8.79 8.29
CA ALA A 183 -18.03 8.55 6.90
C ALA A 183 -18.13 9.78 5.97
N ASN A 184 -18.82 10.84 6.41
CA ASN A 184 -19.02 12.09 5.66
C ASN A 184 -18.26 13.29 6.25
N ASP A 185 -17.40 13.06 7.22
CA ASP A 185 -16.59 14.08 7.88
C ASP A 185 -15.12 13.98 7.42
N ASP A 186 -14.38 15.08 7.55
CA ASP A 186 -12.97 15.16 7.19
C ASP A 186 -12.09 15.04 8.45
N GLY A 187 -10.92 14.41 8.29
CA GLY A 187 -9.89 14.36 9.32
C GLY A 187 -9.10 15.66 9.45
N LEU A 188 -7.99 15.62 10.20
CA LEU A 188 -7.16 16.80 10.44
C LEU A 188 -6.54 17.40 9.15
N ILE A 189 -6.24 16.55 8.15
CA ILE A 189 -5.64 16.90 6.86
C ILE A 189 -6.14 15.93 5.75
N PRO A 190 -7.40 16.06 5.30
CA PRO A 190 -7.99 15.17 4.28
C PRO A 190 -7.13 15.11 3.02
N ARG A 191 -7.10 13.95 2.36
CA ARG A 191 -6.44 13.77 1.06
C ARG A 191 -7.21 14.48 -0.04
N ASP A 192 -6.47 15.08 -0.97
CA ASP A 192 -7.00 15.75 -2.16
C ASP A 192 -6.23 15.35 -3.43
N GLY A 193 -6.65 15.93 -4.57
CA GLY A 193 -5.93 15.86 -5.84
C GLY A 193 -5.60 14.44 -6.32
N THR A 194 -4.35 14.23 -6.74
CA THR A 194 -3.85 12.93 -7.18
C THR A 194 -3.81 11.93 -6.04
N TYR A 195 -3.51 12.35 -4.80
CA TYR A 195 -3.33 11.43 -3.67
C TYR A 195 -4.64 10.76 -3.23
N LEU A 196 -5.73 11.52 -3.30
CA LEU A 196 -7.08 10.98 -3.15
C LEU A 196 -7.47 10.09 -4.35
N SER A 197 -7.05 10.45 -5.56
CA SER A 197 -7.35 9.67 -6.77
C SER A 197 -6.63 8.31 -6.78
N ASP A 198 -5.37 8.29 -6.37
CA ASP A 198 -4.54 7.10 -6.26
C ASP A 198 -5.05 6.19 -5.13
N LEU A 199 -5.45 6.75 -3.98
CA LEU A 199 -6.11 5.97 -2.92
C LEU A 199 -7.46 5.40 -3.38
N ASN A 200 -8.20 6.12 -4.22
CA ASN A 200 -9.46 5.63 -4.81
C ASN A 200 -9.27 4.48 -5.82
N GLU A 201 -8.04 4.15 -6.28
CA GLU A 201 -7.79 2.90 -7.02
C GLU A 201 -8.06 1.64 -6.16
N TRP A 202 -8.13 1.80 -4.84
CA TRP A 202 -8.30 0.74 -3.85
C TRP A 202 -9.74 0.59 -3.34
N SER A 203 -10.69 1.42 -3.81
CA SER A 203 -12.06 1.52 -3.30
C SER A 203 -12.89 0.24 -3.36
N ASP A 204 -12.49 -0.75 -4.16
CA ASP A 204 -13.11 -2.09 -4.22
C ASP A 204 -12.72 -2.98 -3.03
N ARG A 205 -11.64 -2.64 -2.33
CA ARG A 205 -11.01 -3.48 -1.29
C ARG A 205 -10.34 -2.70 -0.15
N LEU A 206 -10.78 -1.46 0.06
CA LEU A 206 -10.44 -0.62 1.21
C LEU A 206 -11.69 -0.43 2.07
N ARG A 207 -11.52 -0.41 3.39
CA ARG A 207 -12.46 0.18 4.36
C ARG A 207 -11.74 1.18 5.25
N ALA A 208 -12.31 2.38 5.37
CA ALA A 208 -11.90 3.40 6.33
C ALA A 208 -12.96 3.53 7.43
N TYR A 209 -12.63 3.05 8.63
CA TYR A 209 -13.47 3.11 9.81
C TYR A 209 -13.24 4.45 10.52
N CYS A 210 -14.28 5.29 10.57
CA CYS A 210 -14.26 6.56 11.28
C CYS A 210 -15.58 6.80 12.02
N ALA A 211 -15.53 6.83 13.35
CA ALA A 211 -16.69 7.16 14.18
C ALA A 211 -16.87 8.70 14.24
N ALA A 212 -18.11 9.18 14.23
CA ALA A 212 -18.40 10.62 14.16
C ALA A 212 -17.89 11.43 15.37
N GLY A 213 -17.74 10.80 16.54
CA GLY A 213 -17.15 11.43 17.72
C GLY A 213 -15.62 11.43 17.74
N ASP A 214 -14.94 10.78 16.79
CA ASP A 214 -13.48 10.71 16.74
C ASP A 214 -12.85 12.09 16.42
N PRO A 215 -12.05 12.69 17.33
CA PRO A 215 -11.41 13.99 17.12
C PRO A 215 -10.31 14.03 16.06
N ILE A 216 -9.86 12.87 15.56
CA ILE A 216 -8.76 12.74 14.59
C ILE A 216 -9.28 12.57 13.16
N CYS A 217 -10.29 11.71 12.95
CA CYS A 217 -10.80 11.40 11.61
C CYS A 217 -12.11 12.10 11.25
N ALA A 218 -12.92 12.53 12.22
CA ALA A 218 -14.20 13.24 11.98
C ALA A 218 -14.26 14.65 12.58
N GLY A 219 -13.23 15.05 13.35
CA GLY A 219 -13.24 16.33 14.06
C GLY A 219 -14.22 16.40 15.23
N GLY A 220 -14.66 15.25 15.76
CA GLY A 220 -15.47 15.15 16.97
C GLY A 220 -14.72 15.52 18.27
N ASP A 221 -15.30 15.20 19.43
CA ASP A 221 -14.75 15.52 20.75
C ASP A 221 -14.61 14.31 21.70
N THR A 222 -15.01 13.12 21.25
CA THR A 222 -15.11 11.91 22.06
C THR A 222 -13.88 11.02 21.85
N VAL A 223 -12.83 11.32 22.61
CA VAL A 223 -11.53 10.61 22.63
C VAL A 223 -11.66 9.09 22.67
N ALA A 224 -12.64 8.57 23.42
CA ALA A 224 -12.87 7.14 23.57
C ALA A 224 -13.15 6.44 22.21
N GLU A 225 -13.82 7.10 21.28
CA GLU A 225 -14.13 6.54 19.95
C GLU A 225 -12.88 6.42 19.06
N HIS A 226 -11.87 7.29 19.24
CA HIS A 226 -10.57 7.09 18.61
C HIS A 226 -9.81 5.88 19.18
N LEU A 227 -10.05 5.51 20.44
CA LEU A 227 -9.25 4.52 21.17
C LEU A 227 -9.85 3.11 21.20
N ASN A 228 -11.15 2.97 20.94
CA ASN A 228 -11.91 1.72 21.14
C ASN A 228 -12.24 0.95 19.85
N TYR A 229 -11.77 1.38 18.68
CA TYR A 229 -12.06 0.71 17.40
C TYR A 229 -11.87 -0.82 17.44
N PHE A 230 -10.80 -1.28 18.09
CA PHE A 230 -10.45 -2.70 18.17
C PHE A 230 -11.21 -3.48 19.24
N ASP A 231 -11.93 -2.81 20.13
CA ASP A 231 -12.87 -3.42 21.08
C ASP A 231 -14.28 -3.54 20.48
N LEU A 232 -14.63 -2.67 19.52
CA LEU A 232 -15.98 -2.58 18.94
C LEU A 232 -16.13 -3.21 17.55
N TYR A 233 -15.11 -3.11 16.69
CA TYR A 233 -15.22 -3.41 15.25
C TYR A 233 -14.23 -4.46 14.74
N SER A 234 -13.45 -5.10 15.62
CA SER A 234 -12.48 -6.13 15.18
C SER A 234 -13.17 -7.31 14.49
N ASP A 235 -14.32 -7.77 15.00
CA ASP A 235 -15.07 -8.89 14.41
C ASP A 235 -15.61 -8.53 13.01
N ASP A 236 -16.25 -7.36 12.84
CA ASP A 236 -16.72 -6.88 11.51
C ASP A 236 -15.57 -6.73 10.50
N ALA A 237 -14.45 -6.13 10.94
CA ALA A 237 -13.29 -5.94 10.08
C ALA A 237 -12.64 -7.27 9.70
N SER A 238 -12.48 -8.21 10.65
CA SER A 238 -11.95 -9.54 10.38
C SER A 238 -12.85 -10.35 9.44
N ASP A 239 -14.16 -10.37 9.68
CA ASP A 239 -15.11 -11.08 8.81
C ASP A 239 -15.17 -10.46 7.40
N TRP A 240 -15.08 -9.13 7.30
CA TRP A 240 -14.97 -8.46 6.00
C TRP A 240 -13.65 -8.82 5.28
N ILE A 241 -12.51 -8.79 5.97
CA ILE A 241 -11.21 -9.21 5.41
C ILE A 241 -11.29 -10.65 4.89
N ILE A 242 -11.86 -11.58 5.68
CA ILE A 242 -12.09 -12.97 5.26
C ILE A 242 -12.96 -13.05 4.00
N SER A 243 -14.03 -12.26 3.91
CA SER A 243 -14.88 -12.21 2.72
C SER A 243 -14.14 -11.71 1.47
N MET A 244 -13.22 -10.75 1.63
CA MET A 244 -12.39 -10.19 0.56
C MET A 244 -11.27 -11.12 0.10
N LEU A 245 -10.75 -11.97 0.99
CA LEU A 245 -9.73 -12.97 0.67
C LEU A 245 -10.29 -14.09 -0.23
N GLY A 246 -11.59 -14.41 -0.12
CA GLY A 246 -12.24 -15.44 -0.93
C GLY A 246 -11.73 -16.87 -0.66
N VAL A 247 -11.14 -17.08 0.52
CA VAL A 247 -10.57 -18.36 0.97
C VAL A 247 -11.60 -19.17 1.75
N SER A 248 -11.40 -20.49 1.82
CA SER A 248 -12.18 -21.36 2.69
C SER A 248 -11.75 -21.17 4.15
N THR A 249 -12.70 -20.86 5.04
CA THR A 249 -12.44 -20.80 6.48
C THR A 249 -12.48 -22.19 7.11
N VAL A 250 -11.66 -22.41 8.14
CA VAL A 250 -11.74 -23.63 8.96
C VAL A 250 -12.79 -23.50 10.05
N ALA A 251 -13.82 -24.33 9.98
CA ALA A 251 -14.81 -24.44 11.03
C ALA A 251 -14.16 -24.96 12.32
N THR A 252 -13.94 -24.07 13.30
CA THR A 252 -13.25 -24.30 14.58
C THR A 252 -11.75 -24.61 14.46
N ALA A 253 -10.92 -23.57 14.31
CA ALA A 253 -9.51 -23.68 14.67
C ALA A 253 -9.35 -23.73 16.20
N THR A 254 -8.79 -24.83 16.72
CA THR A 254 -8.21 -24.82 18.07
C THR A 254 -7.02 -23.86 18.09
N ALA A 255 -6.97 -22.93 19.05
CA ALA A 255 -5.94 -21.88 19.10
C ALA A 255 -4.50 -22.43 18.96
N TRP A 256 -3.92 -22.25 17.78
CA TRP A 256 -2.48 -22.39 17.55
C TRP A 256 -1.82 -21.03 17.76
N ALA A 257 -0.57 -21.04 18.21
CA ALA A 257 0.19 -19.80 18.38
C ALA A 257 0.55 -19.24 16.99
N ILE A 258 -0.10 -18.15 16.59
CA ILE A 258 0.19 -17.44 15.33
C ILE A 258 1.66 -17.00 15.37
N PRO A 259 2.53 -17.50 14.48
CA PRO A 259 3.94 -17.16 14.50
C PRO A 259 4.13 -15.69 14.13
N THR A 260 4.86 -14.95 14.97
CA THR A 260 5.23 -13.56 14.69
C THR A 260 6.43 -13.55 13.72
N SER A 261 6.21 -13.19 12.45
CA SER A 261 7.32 -13.02 11.50
C SER A 261 8.03 -11.69 11.76
N ILE A 262 9.11 -11.72 12.53
CA ILE A 262 10.02 -10.57 12.68
C ILE A 262 10.98 -10.60 11.48
N SER A 263 10.54 -10.07 10.33
CA SER A 263 11.34 -10.01 9.11
C SER A 263 12.12 -8.70 9.03
N GLY A 264 13.41 -8.75 9.35
CA GLY A 264 14.37 -7.67 9.08
C GLY A 264 14.85 -6.90 10.31
N LYS A 265 16.15 -6.63 10.33
CA LYS A 265 16.70 -5.52 11.12
C LYS A 265 16.71 -4.29 10.22
N VAL A 266 15.90 -3.29 10.54
CA VAL A 266 16.09 -1.93 10.01
C VAL A 266 17.08 -1.23 10.93
N GLU A 267 18.22 -0.78 10.39
CA GLU A 267 19.16 0.05 11.15
C GLU A 267 18.45 1.34 11.62
N PRO A 268 18.67 1.79 12.87
CA PRO A 268 17.98 2.96 13.39
C PRO A 268 18.32 4.19 12.54
N TYR A 269 17.27 4.86 12.05
CA TYR A 269 17.39 6.17 11.40
C TYR A 269 18.14 7.10 12.36
N SER A 270 19.37 7.44 11.99
CA SER A 270 20.26 8.24 12.83
C SER A 270 19.81 9.69 12.75
N GLY A 271 18.80 10.02 13.56
CA GLY A 271 18.21 11.35 13.69
C GLY A 271 19.30 12.38 13.95
N THR A 272 19.69 13.06 12.88
CA THR A 272 20.68 14.13 12.90
C THR A 272 19.97 15.39 12.46
N SER A 273 19.94 16.39 13.34
CA SER A 273 19.20 17.62 13.10
C SER A 273 19.75 18.35 11.87
N TYR A 274 18.99 18.38 10.77
CA TYR A 274 19.39 19.05 9.54
C TYR A 274 18.42 20.15 9.14
N THR A 275 18.98 21.34 8.92
CA THR A 275 18.31 22.47 8.28
C THR A 275 18.10 22.19 6.79
N THR A 276 16.92 22.58 6.29
CA THR A 276 16.47 22.48 4.90
C THR A 276 17.55 22.86 3.86
N THR A 277 17.98 21.91 3.01
CA THR A 277 17.95 22.03 1.51
C THR A 277 18.50 20.83 0.72
N ASP A 278 19.30 19.91 1.29
CA ASP A 278 19.94 18.82 0.50
C ASP A 278 19.38 17.41 0.76
N HIS A 279 19.17 16.65 -0.33
CA HIS A 279 18.30 15.46 -0.34
C HIS A 279 18.99 14.25 -1.02
N PRO A 280 19.74 13.41 -0.27
CA PRO A 280 20.32 12.18 -0.82
C PRO A 280 19.33 11.00 -0.77
N SER A 281 19.19 10.25 -1.86
CA SER A 281 18.40 9.00 -1.89
C SER A 281 19.10 7.87 -1.11
N PRO A 282 18.41 7.15 -0.21
CA PRO A 282 18.95 5.93 0.39
C PRO A 282 19.00 4.80 -0.66
N SER A 283 20.12 4.07 -0.70
CA SER A 283 20.30 2.87 -1.54
C SER A 283 20.25 1.63 -0.67
N VAL A 284 19.28 0.74 -0.92
CA VAL A 284 19.17 -0.54 -0.20
C VAL A 284 20.01 -1.60 -0.92
N THR A 285 20.99 -2.18 -0.22
CA THR A 285 21.71 -3.38 -0.68
C THR A 285 21.18 -4.62 0.03
N PRO A 286 20.69 -5.66 -0.68
CA PRO A 286 20.26 -6.90 -0.05
C PRO A 286 21.49 -7.68 0.46
N ASP A 287 21.50 -8.01 1.76
CA ASP A 287 22.58 -8.77 2.38
C ASP A 287 22.39 -10.28 2.16
N LEU A 288 23.26 -10.88 1.35
CA LEU A 288 23.07 -12.21 0.76
C LEU A 288 23.98 -13.26 1.43
N ASN A 289 23.86 -13.36 2.76
CA ASN A 289 24.67 -14.24 3.60
C ASN A 289 23.95 -15.55 3.98
N VAL A 290 23.81 -16.46 3.01
CA VAL A 290 23.44 -17.87 3.28
C VAL A 290 24.72 -18.69 3.48
N VAL A 291 25.04 -19.02 4.73
CA VAL A 291 26.13 -19.94 5.06
C VAL A 291 25.68 -21.38 4.82
N ILE A 292 25.96 -21.93 3.63
CA ILE A 292 25.77 -23.35 3.35
C ILE A 292 26.98 -24.14 3.87
N THR A 293 26.80 -24.86 4.99
CA THR A 293 27.78 -25.83 5.49
C THR A 293 27.76 -27.10 4.63
N ALA A 294 28.44 -27.05 3.49
CA ALA A 294 28.57 -28.21 2.61
C ALA A 294 29.50 -29.28 3.22
N SER A 295 28.95 -30.49 3.47
CA SER A 295 29.75 -31.68 3.77
C SER A 295 29.80 -32.63 2.57
N ALA A 296 31.04 -32.92 2.16
CA ALA A 296 31.57 -34.00 1.31
C ALA A 296 30.63 -35.11 0.76
N ALA A 297 30.91 -35.74 -0.40
CA ALA A 297 31.85 -35.48 -1.50
C ALA A 297 31.63 -36.55 -2.60
N VAL A 298 31.86 -36.22 -3.88
CA VAL A 298 32.27 -37.21 -4.90
C VAL A 298 33.31 -36.57 -5.82
N THR A 299 34.42 -37.27 -6.02
CA THR A 299 35.56 -36.84 -6.84
C THR A 299 35.53 -37.49 -8.21
N THR A 300 35.66 -36.72 -9.30
CA THR A 300 36.33 -37.16 -10.54
C THR A 300 37.07 -35.98 -11.20
N SER A 301 38.23 -36.28 -11.78
CA SER A 301 39.30 -35.31 -12.08
C SER A 301 39.43 -34.94 -13.58
N SER A 302 40.33 -33.98 -13.86
CA SER A 302 40.98 -33.65 -15.16
C SER A 302 40.37 -32.45 -15.93
N SER A 303 41.12 -31.47 -16.47
CA SER A 303 42.57 -31.15 -16.37
C SER A 303 42.88 -29.67 -16.72
N VAL A 304 43.86 -29.12 -15.99
CA VAL A 304 44.89 -28.08 -16.31
C VAL A 304 45.13 -27.84 -17.83
N ARG A 305 45.46 -26.66 -18.42
CA ARG A 305 45.58 -25.20 -18.06
C ARG A 305 45.90 -24.41 -19.39
N PRO A 306 46.54 -23.20 -19.45
CA PRO A 306 45.94 -21.91 -19.89
C PRO A 306 46.52 -21.28 -21.19
N SER A 307 46.09 -20.04 -21.53
CA SER A 307 46.85 -18.83 -22.00
C SER A 307 45.99 -18.00 -22.98
N SER A 308 45.45 -16.81 -22.65
CA SER A 308 46.04 -15.45 -22.52
C SER A 308 46.11 -14.64 -23.84
N SER A 309 45.45 -13.46 -23.88
CA SER A 309 45.78 -12.19 -24.63
C SER A 309 46.19 -12.26 -26.14
N THR A 310 45.86 -11.33 -27.05
CA THR A 310 45.83 -9.86 -26.95
C THR A 310 45.25 -9.23 -28.26
N SER A 311 44.67 -8.03 -28.17
CA SER A 311 44.64 -6.92 -29.17
C SER A 311 44.38 -7.11 -30.70
N GLU A 312 43.50 -6.23 -31.20
CA GLU A 312 43.32 -5.61 -32.55
C GLU A 312 44.63 -5.21 -33.31
N PRO A 313 44.63 -4.77 -34.62
CA PRO A 313 43.53 -4.08 -35.35
C PRO A 313 43.31 -4.30 -36.88
N GLN A 314 42.15 -3.79 -37.34
CA GLN A 314 41.77 -3.17 -38.64
C GLN A 314 42.34 -3.63 -40.02
N SER A 315 41.42 -3.94 -40.96
CA SER A 315 41.28 -3.37 -42.33
C SER A 315 40.10 -4.03 -43.07
N SER A 316 38.96 -3.36 -43.25
CA SER A 316 38.59 -2.46 -44.36
C SER A 316 38.36 -3.11 -45.74
N SER A 317 37.09 -3.30 -46.12
CA SER A 317 36.63 -3.16 -47.51
C SER A 317 35.18 -2.67 -47.54
N SER A 318 34.83 -1.88 -48.56
CA SER A 318 33.62 -1.06 -48.63
C SER A 318 32.87 -1.25 -49.94
N VAL A 319 31.55 -1.13 -49.89
CA VAL A 319 30.70 -0.67 -51.01
C VAL A 319 29.44 0.01 -50.47
N ALA A 320 29.03 1.09 -51.14
CA ALA A 320 27.88 1.93 -50.85
C ALA A 320 26.62 1.45 -51.66
N SER A 321 25.40 2.00 -51.61
CA SER A 321 25.01 3.39 -51.32
C SER A 321 23.53 3.58 -50.89
N SER A 322 23.30 4.67 -50.15
CA SER A 322 22.22 5.68 -50.31
C SER A 322 20.71 5.34 -50.19
N SER A 323 20.12 5.93 -49.13
CA SER A 323 18.95 6.86 -49.15
C SER A 323 17.54 6.29 -49.40
N SER A 324 16.45 6.86 -48.85
CA SER A 324 16.25 8.24 -48.34
C SER A 324 15.24 8.34 -47.17
N SER A 325 15.29 9.47 -46.47
CA SER A 325 14.39 9.88 -45.38
C SER A 325 13.40 10.95 -45.83
N VAL A 326 12.15 10.93 -45.34
CA VAL A 326 11.25 12.11 -45.36
C VAL A 326 10.44 12.22 -44.07
N SER A 327 10.66 13.30 -43.34
CA SER A 327 9.68 13.91 -42.43
C SER A 327 9.14 15.18 -43.10
N SER A 328 7.88 15.57 -42.86
CA SER A 328 7.37 16.89 -43.26
C SER A 328 6.21 17.32 -42.36
N SER A 329 6.08 18.64 -42.19
CA SER A 329 5.40 19.30 -41.08
C SER A 329 4.25 20.21 -41.49
N ILE A 330 3.32 20.42 -40.56
CA ILE A 330 2.56 21.65 -40.24
C ILE A 330 2.47 22.74 -41.32
N SER A 331 1.25 23.17 -41.64
CA SER A 331 0.92 24.60 -41.84
C SER A 331 -0.57 24.90 -41.61
N THR A 332 -0.83 26.03 -40.95
CA THR A 332 -2.16 26.55 -40.58
C THR A 332 -2.58 27.70 -41.50
N THR A 333 -3.88 27.93 -41.70
CA THR A 333 -4.45 29.30 -41.81
C THR A 333 -5.97 29.28 -41.58
N SER A 334 -6.51 30.45 -41.21
CA SER A 334 -7.84 30.68 -40.64
C SER A 334 -8.76 31.51 -41.54
N ALA A 335 -10.09 31.41 -41.35
CA ALA A 335 -11.05 32.48 -41.64
C ALA A 335 -12.43 32.23 -40.97
N GLN A 336 -13.20 33.30 -40.72
CA GLN A 336 -14.45 33.32 -39.96
C GLN A 336 -15.70 33.41 -40.85
N SER A 337 -16.87 32.98 -40.34
CA SER A 337 -18.21 33.62 -40.39
C SER A 337 -19.31 32.57 -40.18
N SER A 338 -20.54 32.82 -39.72
CA SER A 338 -21.21 33.76 -38.79
C SER A 338 -22.71 33.77 -39.17
N ALA A 339 -23.61 33.46 -38.22
CA ALA A 339 -25.06 33.78 -38.22
C ALA A 339 -25.97 33.05 -39.28
N THR A 340 -27.30 32.85 -39.12
CA THR A 340 -28.29 33.37 -38.14
C THR A 340 -29.59 32.51 -38.07
N GLU A 341 -30.27 32.48 -36.91
CA GLU A 341 -31.75 32.37 -36.62
C GLU A 341 -32.67 31.30 -37.28
N ALA A 342 -33.85 30.90 -36.74
CA ALA A 342 -34.77 31.42 -35.70
C ALA A 342 -35.37 30.26 -34.84
N SER A 343 -35.69 30.38 -33.52
CA SER A 343 -36.86 31.00 -32.83
C SER A 343 -38.25 30.48 -33.28
N ILE A 344 -39.17 30.06 -32.38
CA ILE A 344 -40.13 30.87 -31.58
C ILE A 344 -40.74 29.99 -30.43
N THR A 345 -40.66 30.34 -29.12
CA THR A 345 -41.67 31.01 -28.23
C THR A 345 -42.90 30.12 -27.87
N THR A 346 -43.43 30.00 -26.62
CA THR A 346 -43.92 31.03 -25.66
C THR A 346 -44.25 30.44 -24.26
N ALA A 347 -44.24 31.27 -23.19
CA ALA A 347 -44.73 30.96 -21.83
C ALA A 347 -46.25 31.33 -21.63
N PRO A 348 -46.88 31.24 -20.43
CA PRO A 348 -46.71 32.24 -19.36
C PRO A 348 -46.85 31.73 -17.90
N ALA A 349 -46.80 32.64 -16.93
CA ALA A 349 -46.82 32.40 -15.47
C ALA A 349 -48.09 32.92 -14.75
N SER A 350 -48.26 32.58 -13.46
CA SER A 350 -49.19 33.24 -12.53
C SER A 350 -48.67 33.15 -11.07
N SER A 351 -49.20 33.95 -10.13
CA SER A 351 -48.49 34.25 -8.86
C SER A 351 -49.37 34.67 -7.65
N THR A 352 -49.18 34.04 -6.48
CA THR A 352 -49.66 34.49 -5.14
C THR A 352 -48.73 33.91 -4.04
N ALA A 353 -48.07 34.67 -3.15
CA ALA A 353 -48.54 35.60 -2.11
C ALA A 353 -49.19 34.88 -0.90
N ALA A 354 -49.01 35.26 0.38
CA ALA A 354 -48.06 36.15 1.09
C ALA A 354 -48.30 36.03 2.62
N SER A 355 -47.34 36.38 3.50
CA SER A 355 -47.57 37.02 4.82
C SER A 355 -46.27 37.30 5.59
N SER A 356 -46.30 38.25 6.53
CA SER A 356 -45.10 38.92 7.05
C SER A 356 -45.21 39.43 8.51
N ASN A 357 -44.13 39.20 9.29
CA ASN A 357 -43.67 39.99 10.46
C ASN A 357 -44.55 40.04 11.74
N PRO A 358 -44.06 40.56 12.90
CA PRO A 358 -42.70 41.06 13.24
C PRO A 358 -42.09 40.66 14.62
N SER A 359 -40.75 40.81 14.71
CA SER A 359 -39.91 41.34 15.81
C SER A 359 -40.10 40.97 17.30
N SER A 360 -39.00 40.51 17.92
CA SER A 360 -38.37 41.24 19.04
C SER A 360 -36.86 40.93 19.20
N SER A 361 -36.09 41.95 19.58
CA SER A 361 -34.67 41.91 19.98
C SER A 361 -34.56 41.51 21.48
N THR A 362 -33.42 41.22 22.13
CA THR A 362 -32.00 41.57 21.89
C THR A 362 -31.15 40.73 22.87
N THR A 363 -29.97 40.23 22.47
CA THR A 363 -28.69 40.25 23.23
C THR A 363 -27.62 39.56 22.39
N SER A 364 -26.70 40.34 21.82
CA SER A 364 -25.50 39.83 21.16
C SER A 364 -24.35 39.76 22.16
N GLU A 365 -24.12 38.58 22.73
CA GLU A 365 -22.84 38.26 23.38
C GLU A 365 -21.94 37.48 22.40
N ASN A 366 -20.63 37.65 22.51
CA ASN A 366 -19.67 37.26 21.49
C ASN A 366 -19.66 35.76 21.16
N ALA A 367 -20.12 35.39 19.96
CA ALA A 367 -19.91 34.06 19.41
C ALA A 367 -18.41 33.75 19.11
N ALA A 368 -17.56 34.79 19.03
CA ALA A 368 -16.12 34.65 18.77
C ALA A 368 -15.35 34.04 19.96
N ASP A 369 -15.72 34.38 21.20
CA ASP A 369 -14.97 33.95 22.39
C ASP A 369 -15.22 32.46 22.74
N ARG A 370 -16.43 31.94 22.48
CA ARG A 370 -16.72 30.50 22.66
C ARG A 370 -16.03 29.62 21.61
N ALA A 371 -16.01 30.06 20.35
CA ALA A 371 -15.26 29.38 19.28
C ALA A 371 -13.74 29.37 19.54
N GLY A 372 -13.20 30.40 20.20
CA GLY A 372 -11.79 30.42 20.64
C GLY A 372 -11.49 29.36 21.72
N LEU A 373 -12.37 29.23 22.71
CA LEU A 373 -12.18 28.29 23.83
C LEU A 373 -12.37 26.83 23.40
N GLU A 374 -13.39 26.54 22.59
CA GLU A 374 -13.66 25.19 22.07
C GLU A 374 -12.56 24.71 21.10
N ARG A 375 -12.04 25.57 20.21
CA ARG A 375 -10.88 25.22 19.37
C ARG A 375 -9.59 25.04 20.18
N THR A 376 -9.41 25.77 21.27
CA THR A 376 -8.25 25.58 22.17
C THR A 376 -8.34 24.24 22.90
N ALA A 377 -9.53 23.88 23.40
CA ALA A 377 -9.77 22.57 24.01
C ALA A 377 -9.55 21.42 23.01
N GLY A 378 -10.09 21.52 21.79
CA GLY A 378 -9.88 20.55 20.72
C GLY A 378 -8.40 20.36 20.38
N CYS A 379 -7.63 21.45 20.22
CA CYS A 379 -6.19 21.36 20.00
C CYS A 379 -5.43 20.68 21.15
N VAL A 380 -5.84 20.89 22.42
CA VAL A 380 -5.23 20.21 23.58
C VAL A 380 -5.59 18.72 23.62
N VAL A 381 -6.81 18.36 23.24
CA VAL A 381 -7.25 16.94 23.16
C VAL A 381 -6.54 16.19 22.03
N VAL A 382 -6.48 16.76 20.83
CA VAL A 382 -5.72 16.20 19.69
C VAL A 382 -4.24 16.06 20.06
N ALA A 383 -3.65 17.05 20.73
CA ALA A 383 -2.29 16.93 21.24
C ALA A 383 -2.15 15.83 22.31
N GLY A 384 -3.12 15.67 23.22
CA GLY A 384 -3.11 14.62 24.23
C GLY A 384 -3.09 13.22 23.62
N ILE A 385 -3.93 12.97 22.61
CA ILE A 385 -3.98 11.71 21.86
C ILE A 385 -2.67 11.48 21.09
N MET A 386 -2.19 12.50 20.37
CA MET A 386 -1.03 12.38 19.48
C MET A 386 0.33 12.44 20.22
N PHE A 387 0.38 12.94 21.45
CA PHE A 387 1.59 12.98 22.29
C PHE A 387 1.43 12.19 23.60
N GLY A 388 0.62 11.13 23.60
CA GLY A 388 0.67 10.09 24.62
C GLY A 388 0.22 10.47 26.03
N ILE A 389 -0.50 11.59 26.21
CA ILE A 389 -0.99 11.98 27.54
C ILE A 389 -2.07 10.99 27.97
N THR A 390 -1.71 10.12 28.92
CA THR A 390 -2.65 9.25 29.62
C THR A 390 -3.66 10.11 30.39
N LEU A 391 -4.95 10.00 30.02
CA LEU A 391 -6.08 10.52 30.80
C LEU A 391 -6.36 9.66 32.03
#